data_AF-A0A5C0BD90-F1
#
_entry.id   AF-A0A5C0BD90-F1
#
_cell.length_a   1.000
_cell.length_b   1.000
_cell.length_c   1.000
_cell.angle_alpha   90.00
_cell.angle_beta   90.00
_cell.angle_gamma   90.00
#
_symmetry.space_group_name_H-M   'P 1'
#
loop_
_entity.id
_entity.type
_entity.pdbx_description
1 polymer ?
#
loop_
_entity_poly.entity_id
_entity_poly.type
_entity_poly.pdbx_seq_one_letter_code
_entity_poly.pdbx_strand_id
1 'polypeptide(L)'
;FKREYRSTDLLLVDDVQFLAGKEKIQEEFFNTFNAITRENHQIVLTSDKLPKEIPGLEMRLVTRFGQGYSANITKPDLPTRVAILRNKSDQENLNIPNDVIDEIAAAVDTN
;
A
#
# COMPACT_ATOMS: atom_id res chain seq x y z
N PHE A 1 20.67 7.52 -7.75
CA PHE A 1 20.34 6.79 -6.50
C PHE A 1 20.18 7.67 -5.26
N LYS A 2 21.15 7.86 -4.35
CA LYS A 2 20.89 8.56 -3.06
C LYS A 2 20.34 9.98 -3.20
N ARG A 3 20.87 10.79 -4.13
CA ARG A 3 20.38 12.16 -4.38
C ARG A 3 18.97 12.16 -4.98
N GLU A 4 18.72 11.23 -5.89
CA GLU A 4 17.49 11.12 -6.70
C GLU A 4 16.27 10.77 -5.86
N TYR A 5 16.40 9.84 -4.90
CA TYR A 5 15.28 9.51 -3.99
C TYR A 5 15.13 10.51 -2.84
N ARG A 6 16.22 11.16 -2.42
CA ARG A 6 16.20 12.09 -1.27
C ARG A 6 15.81 13.52 -1.64
N SER A 7 15.73 13.85 -2.93
CA SER A 7 15.33 15.16 -3.43
C SER A 7 13.88 15.20 -3.93
N THR A 8 13.10 14.15 -3.72
CA THR A 8 11.71 14.07 -4.20
C THR A 8 10.75 14.68 -3.19
N ASP A 9 9.72 15.36 -3.69
CA ASP A 9 8.66 15.95 -2.87
C ASP A 9 7.64 14.91 -2.37
N LEU A 10 7.54 13.78 -3.09
CA LEU A 10 6.68 12.63 -2.77
C LEU A 10 7.40 11.30 -3.07
N LEU A 11 7.55 10.46 -2.05
CA LEU A 11 8.03 9.08 -2.20
C LEU A 11 6.88 8.09 -1.97
N LEU A 12 6.56 7.30 -2.99
CA LEU A 12 5.64 6.17 -2.91
C LEU A 12 6.45 4.89 -2.79
N VAL A 13 6.15 4.06 -1.79
CA VAL A 13 6.80 2.76 -1.59
C VAL A 13 5.74 1.70 -1.45
N ASP A 14 5.78 0.73 -2.34
CA ASP A 14 4.90 -0.42 -2.31
C ASP A 14 5.53 -1.56 -1.49
N ASP A 15 4.68 -2.39 -0.87
CA ASP A 15 5.04 -3.63 -0.18
C ASP A 15 6.25 -3.56 0.77
N VAL A 16 6.17 -2.67 1.77
CA VAL A 16 7.27 -2.48 2.73
C VAL A 16 7.64 -3.73 3.53
N GLN A 17 6.77 -4.74 3.59
CA GLN A 17 7.05 -6.06 4.15
C GLN A 17 8.27 -6.74 3.49
N PHE A 18 8.61 -6.41 2.24
CA PHE A 18 9.81 -6.95 1.57
C PHE A 18 11.14 -6.37 2.07
N LEU A 19 11.12 -5.35 2.93
CA LEU A 19 12.30 -4.82 3.61
C LEU A 19 12.77 -5.72 4.76
N ALA A 20 11.85 -6.53 5.31
CA ALA A 20 12.11 -7.43 6.43
C ALA A 20 13.34 -8.32 6.21
N GLY A 21 14.19 -8.43 7.23
CA GLY A 21 15.41 -9.26 7.21
C GLY A 21 16.54 -8.74 6.30
N LYS A 22 16.34 -7.65 5.55
CA LYS A 22 17.37 -7.05 4.68
C LYS A 22 18.02 -5.84 5.36
N GLU A 23 18.85 -6.07 6.37
CA GLU A 23 19.43 -5.04 7.26
C GLU A 23 20.01 -3.82 6.51
N LYS A 24 20.89 -4.04 5.53
CA LYS A 24 21.51 -2.95 4.74
C LYS A 24 20.48 -2.11 3.99
N ILE A 25 19.41 -2.75 3.49
CA ILE A 25 18.34 -2.06 2.76
C ILE A 25 17.46 -1.28 3.73
N GLN A 26 17.14 -1.84 4.89
CA GLN A 26 16.42 -1.15 5.96
C GLN A 26 17.17 0.09 6.44
N GLU A 27 18.49 0.01 6.58
CA GLU A 27 19.34 1.15 6.96
C GLU A 27 19.31 2.27 5.92
N GLU A 28 19.49 1.94 4.64
CA GLU A 28 19.46 2.96 3.58
C GLU A 28 18.07 3.56 3.40
N PHE A 29 17.02 2.76 3.57
CA PHE A 29 15.64 3.22 3.57
C PHE A 29 15.36 4.17 4.75
N PHE A 30 15.80 3.83 5.96
CA PHE A 30 15.69 4.70 7.12
C PHE A 30 16.36 6.07 6.89
N ASN A 31 17.56 6.07 6.32
CA ASN A 31 18.28 7.29 5.98
C ASN A 31 17.53 8.14 4.94
N THR A 32 16.92 7.48 3.95
CA THR A 32 16.12 8.14 2.91
C THR A 32 14.82 8.71 3.47
N PHE A 33 14.09 7.95 4.29
CA PHE A 33 12.90 8.40 5.00
C PHE A 33 13.17 9.66 5.81
N ASN A 34 14.26 9.68 6.58
CA ASN A 34 14.63 10.85 7.38
C ASN A 34 15.01 12.06 6.53
N ALA A 35 15.68 11.86 5.39
CA ALA A 35 16.04 12.96 4.50
C ALA A 35 14.79 13.65 3.93
N ILE A 36 13.83 12.88 3.44
CA ILE A 36 12.58 13.38 2.85
C ILE A 36 11.71 14.06 3.92
N THR A 37 11.51 13.41 5.06
CA THR A 37 10.67 13.97 6.14
C THR A 37 11.25 15.22 6.78
N ARG A 38 12.58 15.38 6.81
CA ARG A 38 13.23 16.61 7.31
C ARG A 38 12.95 17.83 6.44
N GLU A 39 12.77 17.62 5.14
CA GLU A 39 12.39 18.67 4.19
C GLU A 39 10.85 18.87 4.14
N ASN A 40 10.08 18.23 5.04
CA ASN A 40 8.61 18.19 5.04
C ASN A 40 7.98 17.62 3.76
N HIS A 41 8.73 16.80 3.03
CA HIS A 41 8.23 16.10 1.85
C HIS A 41 7.44 14.84 2.26
N GLN A 42 6.55 14.40 1.38
CA GLN A 42 5.56 13.38 1.70
C GLN A 42 6.08 11.96 1.40
N ILE A 43 5.71 11.01 2.26
CA ILE A 43 5.96 9.59 2.06
C ILE A 43 4.64 8.85 2.19
N VAL A 44 4.34 7.98 1.23
CA VAL A 44 3.20 7.05 1.28
C VAL A 44 3.74 5.64 1.17
N LEU A 45 3.30 4.76 2.07
CA LEU A 45 3.74 3.39 2.17
C LEU A 45 2.51 2.48 2.09
N THR A 46 2.64 1.36 1.39
CA THR A 46 1.66 0.26 1.46
C THR A 46 2.29 -0.91 2.22
N SER A 47 1.44 -1.73 2.84
CA SER A 47 1.86 -2.92 3.57
C SER A 47 0.71 -3.90 3.68
N ASP A 48 0.98 -5.19 3.43
CA ASP A 48 0.00 -6.27 3.65
C ASP A 48 -0.29 -6.51 5.13
N LYS A 49 0.65 -6.14 6.00
CA LYS A 49 0.58 -6.35 7.45
C LYS A 49 0.80 -5.06 8.20
N LEU A 50 0.29 -4.96 9.41
CA LEU A 50 0.64 -3.83 10.26
C LEU A 50 2.16 -3.80 10.49
N PRO A 51 2.81 -2.63 10.52
CA PRO A 51 4.26 -2.53 10.75
C PRO A 51 4.79 -3.35 11.94
N LYS A 52 4.00 -3.42 13.02
CA LYS A 52 4.35 -4.16 14.24
C LYS A 52 4.33 -5.69 14.07
N GLU A 53 3.69 -6.18 13.01
CA GLU A 53 3.49 -7.60 12.73
C GLU A 53 4.43 -8.13 11.64
N ILE A 54 5.28 -7.26 11.06
CA ILE A 54 6.27 -7.63 10.04
C ILE A 54 7.52 -8.18 10.74
N PRO A 55 7.78 -9.50 10.69
CA PRO A 55 8.94 -10.08 11.39
C PRO A 55 10.23 -9.61 10.74
N GLY A 56 11.23 -9.21 11.54
CA GLY A 56 12.52 -8.78 11.01
C GLY A 56 12.53 -7.36 10.42
N LEU A 57 11.46 -6.59 10.61
CA LEU A 57 11.48 -5.13 10.43
C LEU A 57 12.04 -4.47 11.70
N GLU A 58 13.02 -3.58 11.54
CA GLU A 58 13.64 -2.90 12.67
C GLU A 58 12.64 -2.01 13.42
N MET A 59 12.72 -2.02 14.76
CA MET A 59 11.83 -1.24 15.63
C MET A 59 11.81 0.25 15.30
N ARG A 60 12.94 0.82 14.86
CA ARG A 60 13.01 2.23 14.43
C ARG A 60 12.12 2.54 13.22
N LEU A 61 12.01 1.62 12.27
CA LEU A 61 11.12 1.77 11.11
C LEU A 61 9.66 1.64 11.53
N VAL A 62 9.35 0.67 12.41
CA VAL A 62 8.01 0.51 12.99
C VAL A 62 7.56 1.81 13.69
N THR A 63 8.43 2.44 14.48
CA THR A 63 8.13 3.73 15.12
C THR A 63 7.89 4.83 14.09
N ARG A 64 8.69 4.91 13.02
CA ARG A 64 8.52 5.91 11.96
C ARG A 64 7.19 5.75 11.22
N PHE A 65 6.80 4.52 10.89
CA PHE A 65 5.54 4.25 10.19
C PHE A 65 4.34 4.64 11.06
N GLY A 66 4.44 4.43 12.39
CA GLY A 66 3.41 4.82 13.35
C GLY A 66 3.32 6.33 13.64
N GLN A 67 4.28 7.14 13.22
CA GLN A 67 4.22 8.61 13.37
C GLN A 67 3.33 9.28 12.31
N GLY A 68 3.00 8.57 11.24
CA GLY A 68 2.14 9.06 10.16
C GLY A 68 0.67 8.71 10.33
N TYR A 69 -0.13 9.08 9.32
CA TYR A 69 -1.50 8.61 9.19
C TYR A 69 -1.50 7.16 8.69
N SER A 70 -2.26 6.29 9.36
CA SER A 70 -2.46 4.90 8.95
C SER A 70 -3.93 4.67 8.62
N ALA A 71 -4.20 4.24 7.38
CA ALA A 71 -5.52 3.79 6.95
C ALA A 71 -5.47 2.29 6.71
N ASN A 72 -6.49 1.58 7.22
CA ASN A 72 -6.65 0.16 6.95
C ASN A 72 -7.59 -0.03 5.75
N ILE A 73 -7.17 -0.87 4.80
CA ILE A 73 -8.02 -1.27 3.68
C ILE A 73 -8.56 -2.66 3.99
N THR A 74 -9.87 -2.75 4.18
CA THR A 74 -10.56 -4.02 4.45
C THR A 74 -11.19 -4.57 3.17
N LYS A 75 -11.53 -5.86 3.19
CA LYS A 75 -12.31 -6.45 2.10
C LYS A 75 -13.62 -5.66 1.88
N PRO A 76 -13.98 -5.36 0.62
CA PRO A 76 -15.22 -4.66 0.31
C PRO A 76 -16.45 -5.55 0.58
N ASP A 77 -17.53 -4.91 1.02
CA ASP A 77 -18.84 -5.57 1.13
C ASP A 77 -19.45 -5.86 -0.26
N LEU A 78 -20.54 -6.63 -0.31
CA LEU A 78 -21.15 -7.03 -1.58
C LEU A 78 -21.55 -5.83 -2.46
N PRO A 79 -22.24 -4.79 -1.95
CA PRO A 79 -22.55 -3.59 -2.74
C PRO A 79 -21.29 -2.92 -3.32
N THR A 80 -20.22 -2.83 -2.53
CA THR A 80 -18.95 -2.25 -2.99
C THR A 80 -18.27 -3.14 -4.04
N ARG A 81 -18.31 -4.47 -3.89
CA ARG A 81 -17.78 -5.40 -4.92
C ARG A 81 -18.51 -5.26 -6.24
N VAL A 82 -19.84 -5.18 -6.22
CA VAL A 82 -20.65 -4.93 -7.43
C VAL A 82 -20.24 -3.61 -8.08
N ALA A 83 -20.08 -2.54 -7.30
CA ALA A 83 -19.65 -1.25 -7.82
C ALA A 83 -18.24 -1.28 -8.43
N ILE A 84 -17.30 -2.00 -7.81
CA ILE A 84 -15.94 -2.21 -8.33
C ILE A 84 -16.00 -2.97 -9.67
N LEU A 85 -16.76 -4.06 -9.75
CA LEU A 85 -16.87 -4.87 -10.97
C LEU A 85 -17.55 -4.10 -12.11
N ARG A 86 -18.60 -3.32 -11.82
CA ARG A 86 -19.22 -2.43 -12.82
C ARG A 86 -18.22 -1.40 -13.35
N ASN A 87 -17.51 -0.70 -12.46
CA ASN A 87 -16.47 0.25 -12.87
C ASN A 87 -15.40 -0.41 -13.74
N LYS A 88 -14.96 -1.62 -13.37
CA LYS A 88 -13.96 -2.36 -14.15
C LYS A 88 -14.49 -2.78 -15.52
N SER A 89 -15.74 -3.24 -15.60
CA SER A 89 -16.40 -3.58 -16.87
C SER A 89 -16.47 -2.36 -17.79
N ASP A 90 -16.86 -1.20 -17.25
CA ASP A 90 -16.94 0.05 -18.00
C ASP A 90 -15.55 0.52 -18.47
N GLN A 91 -14.54 0.47 -17.61
CA GLN A 91 -13.15 0.85 -17.94
C GLN A 91 -12.56 -0.04 -19.04
N GLU A 92 -12.89 -1.32 -19.04
CA GLU A 92 -12.40 -2.28 -20.04
C GLU A 92 -13.31 -2.43 -21.26
N ASN A 93 -14.38 -1.61 -21.36
CA ASN A 93 -15.38 -1.66 -22.43
C ASN A 93 -16.00 -3.05 -22.61
N LEU A 94 -16.18 -3.78 -21.51
CA LEU A 94 -16.82 -5.08 -21.50
C LEU A 94 -18.33 -4.89 -21.32
N ASN A 95 -19.13 -5.47 -22.21
CA ASN A 95 -20.58 -5.49 -22.08
C ASN A 95 -21.01 -6.72 -21.28
N ILE A 96 -20.89 -6.65 -19.95
CA ILE A 96 -21.29 -7.72 -19.03
C ILE A 96 -22.68 -7.40 -18.47
N PRO A 97 -23.66 -8.31 -18.61
CA PRO A 97 -24.97 -8.16 -17.98
C PRO A 97 -24.88 -7.99 -16.45
N ASN A 98 -25.76 -7.15 -15.87
CA ASN A 98 -25.72 -6.83 -14.44
C ASN A 98 -25.94 -8.04 -13.54
N ASP A 99 -26.80 -8.97 -13.95
CA ASP A 99 -27.04 -10.24 -13.25
C ASP A 99 -25.76 -11.08 -13.18
N VAL A 100 -24.98 -11.13 -14.25
CA VAL A 100 -23.66 -11.79 -14.26
C VAL A 100 -22.68 -11.09 -13.32
N ILE A 101 -22.67 -9.76 -13.28
CA ILE A 101 -21.83 -9.01 -12.34
C ILE A 101 -22.21 -9.31 -10.88
N ASP A 102 -23.50 -9.34 -10.59
CA ASP A 102 -24.02 -9.60 -9.24
C ASP A 102 -23.68 -11.04 -8.81
N GLU A 103 -23.79 -12.02 -9.71
CA GLU A 103 -23.37 -13.42 -9.48
C GLU A 103 -21.86 -13.53 -9.22
N ILE A 104 -21.02 -12.85 -10.03
CA ILE A 104 -19.56 -12.83 -9.81
C ILE A 104 -19.23 -12.19 -8.46
N ALA A 105 -19.87 -11.08 -8.10
CA ALA A 105 -19.65 -10.38 -6.83
C ALA A 105 -20.07 -11.22 -5.62
N ALA A 106 -21.08 -12.07 -5.77
CA ALA A 106 -21.55 -12.99 -4.74
C ALA A 106 -20.65 -14.24 -4.62
N ALA A 107 -20.13 -14.75 -5.74
CA ALA A 107 -19.34 -15.96 -5.78
C ALA A 107 -17.85 -15.77 -5.44
N VAL A 108 -17.29 -14.59 -5.71
CA VAL A 108 -15.85 -14.30 -5.49
C VAL A 108 -15.68 -13.26 -4.39
N ASP A 109 -15.19 -13.71 -3.23
CA ASP A 109 -14.91 -12.88 -2.04
C ASP A 109 -13.42 -12.90 -1.61
N THR A 110 -12.58 -13.47 -2.48
CA THR A 110 -11.13 -13.54 -2.34
C THR A 110 -10.44 -12.50 -3.22
N ASN A 111 -9.28 -12.01 -2.76
CA ASN A 111 -8.42 -11.07 -3.47
C ASN A 111 -7.19 -11.80 -3.98
#